data_AF-A0A9D4FD34-F1
#
_entry.id   AF-A0A9D4FD34-F1
#
_cell.length_a   1.000
_cell.length_b   1.000
_cell.length_c   1.000
_cell.angle_alpha   90.00
_cell.angle_beta   90.00
_cell.angle_gamma   90.00
#
_symmetry.space_group_name_H-M   'P 1'
#
loop_
_entity.id
_entity.type
_entity.pdbx_description
1 polymer ?
#
loop_
_entity_poly.entity_id
_entity_poly.type
_entity_poly.pdbx_seq_one_letter_code
_entity_poly.pdbx_strand_id
1 'polypeptide(L)' 'METTEYYVPDNCSCGVLQSWTFIAQSAGSLTLQVWQHDDSQQYTIRGANYFTVPSK' A
#
# COMPACT_ATOMS: atom_id res chain seq x y z
N MET A 1 19.49 -6.01 6.43
CA MET A 1 18.11 -5.50 6.36
C MET A 1 18.15 -4.12 6.96
N GLU A 2 18.12 -3.08 6.12
CA GLU A 2 18.05 -1.69 6.60
C GLU A 2 16.60 -1.41 7.01
N THR A 3 16.38 -1.16 8.30
CA THR A 3 15.10 -0.70 8.82
C THR A 3 15.14 0.82 8.84
N THR A 4 14.50 1.44 7.85
CA THR A 4 14.30 2.89 7.85
C THR A 4 13.14 3.19 8.80
N GLU A 5 13.44 3.66 10.01
CA GLU A 5 12.43 4.14 10.94
C GLU A 5 11.85 5.46 10.44
N TYR A 6 10.57 5.45 10.07
CA TYR A 6 9.84 6.64 9.66
C TYR A 6 9.22 7.31 10.89
N TYR A 7 9.66 8.53 11.21
CA TYR A 7 9.08 9.34 12.28
C TYR A 7 7.72 9.91 11.83
N VAL A 8 6.67 9.61 12.60
CA VAL A 8 5.32 10.14 12.40
C VAL A 8 5.03 11.15 13.51
N PRO A 9 4.74 12.43 13.21
CA PRO A 9 4.46 13.44 14.22
C PRO A 9 3.16 13.16 15.00
N ASP A 10 3.19 13.38 16.32
CA ASP A 10 2.10 13.07 17.28
C ASP A 10 0.76 13.76 16.99
N ASN A 11 0.74 14.80 16.15
CA ASN A 11 -0.46 15.57 15.79
C ASN A 11 -1.06 15.19 14.43
N CYS A 12 -0.46 14.24 13.73
CA CYS A 12 -0.97 13.68 12.49
C CYS A 12 -1.67 12.37 12.86
N SER A 13 -2.99 12.29 12.77
CA SER A 13 -3.72 11.01 12.83
C SER A 13 -3.48 10.19 11.55
N CYS A 14 -2.21 10.05 11.20
CA CYS A 14 -1.70 9.56 9.93
C CYS A 14 -1.14 8.16 10.21
N GLY A 15 -2.00 7.16 10.09
CA GLY A 15 -1.60 5.76 10.23
C GLY A 15 -0.64 5.34 9.12
N VAL A 16 0.37 4.55 9.46
CA VAL A 16 1.34 4.01 8.50
C VAL A 16 1.03 2.54 8.25
N LEU A 17 0.82 2.19 6.98
CA LEU A 17 0.74 0.78 6.54
C LEU A 17 2.16 0.25 6.32
N GLN A 18 2.69 -0.49 7.29
CA GLN A 18 4.07 -1.01 7.22
C GLN A 18 4.23 -2.27 6.36
N SER A 19 3.27 -3.20 6.41
CA SER A 19 3.35 -4.48 5.69
C SER A 19 1.97 -5.02 5.35
N TRP A 20 1.87 -5.78 4.27
CA TRP A 20 0.66 -6.45 3.83
C TRP A 20 1.02 -7.73 3.06
N THR A 21 0.12 -8.72 3.09
CA THR A 21 0.29 -10.00 2.40
C THR A 21 -0.95 -10.30 1.58
N PHE A 22 -0.78 -10.75 0.34
CA PHE A 22 -1.85 -11.20 -0.53
C PHE A 22 -1.54 -12.60 -1.09
N ILE A 23 -2.59 -13.38 -1.36
CA ILE A 23 -2.48 -14.69 -1.98
C ILE A 23 -3.22 -14.63 -3.31
N ALA A 24 -2.50 -14.71 -4.42
CA ALA A 24 -3.10 -14.76 -5.75
C ALA A 24 -3.46 -16.20 -6.13
N GLN A 25 -4.71 -16.42 -6.55
CA GLN A 25 -5.19 -17.77 -6.94
C GLN A 25 -5.08 -18.05 -8.44
N SER A 26 -4.89 -17.01 -9.27
CA SER A 26 -4.80 -17.12 -10.71
C SER A 26 -3.60 -16.36 -11.26
N ALA A 27 -3.11 -16.81 -12.41
CA ALA A 27 -2.11 -16.10 -13.18
C ALA A 27 -2.70 -14.79 -13.74
N GLY A 28 -1.87 -13.76 -13.81
CA GLY A 28 -2.28 -12.45 -14.31
C GLY A 28 -1.53 -11.29 -13.69
N SER A 29 -1.93 -10.08 -14.07
CA SER A 29 -1.40 -8.84 -13.53
C SER A 29 -2.26 -8.35 -12.38
N LEU A 30 -1.62 -8.12 -11.24
CA LEU A 30 -2.25 -7.57 -10.03
C LEU A 30 -1.66 -6.20 -9.75
N THR A 31 -2.52 -5.27 -9.37
CA THR A 31 -2.12 -3.93 -8.92
C THR A 31 -2.68 -3.75 -7.52
N LEU A 32 -1.81 -3.50 -6.54
CA LEU A 32 -2.22 -3.07 -5.21
C LEU A 32 -1.93 -1.58 -5.06
N GLN A 33 -2.95 -0.81 -4.68
CA GLN A 33 -2.85 0.61 -4.43
C GLN A 33 -3.21 0.93 -2.97
N VAL A 34 -2.43 1.80 -2.35
CA VAL A 34 -2.74 2.40 -1.05
C VAL A 34 -3.33 3.78 -1.31
N TRP A 35 -4.55 4.00 -0.81
CA TRP A 35 -5.28 5.24 -0.96
C TRP A 35 -5.38 5.93 0.39
N GLN A 36 -5.04 7.22 0.44
CA GLN A 36 -5.29 8.08 1.59
C GLN A 36 -6.60 8.83 1.35
N HIS A 37 -7.49 8.77 2.33
CA HIS A 37 -8.67 9.62 2.37
C HIS A 37 -8.27 10.98 2.94
N ASP A 38 -8.33 12.03 2.13
CA ASP A 38 -7.82 13.36 2.49
C ASP A 38 -8.91 14.23 3.14
N ASP A 39 -10.12 14.24 2.59
CA ASP A 39 -11.32 14.92 3.12
C ASP A 39 -12.57 14.40 2.40
N SER A 40 -13.74 14.60 3.03
CA SER A 40 -15.16 14.42 2.59
C SER A 40 -15.53 13.50 1.43
N GLN A 41 -14.83 13.46 0.28
CA GLN A 41 -14.96 12.44 -0.78
C GLN A 41 -13.67 12.22 -1.63
N GLN A 42 -12.53 12.79 -1.25
CA GLN A 42 -11.30 12.73 -2.03
C GLN A 42 -10.37 11.62 -1.52
N TYR A 43 -9.94 10.77 -2.46
CA TYR A 43 -8.93 9.75 -2.22
C TYR A 43 -7.73 10.02 -3.12
N THR A 44 -6.54 10.05 -2.52
CA THR A 44 -5.28 10.19 -3.25
C THR A 44 -4.47 8.91 -3.16
N ILE A 45 -3.93 8.44 -4.28
CA ILE A 45 -3.00 7.30 -4.30
C ILE A 45 -1.69 7.72 -3.65
N ARG A 46 -1.27 7.03 -2.58
CA ARG A 46 0.01 7.25 -1.89
C ARG A 46 1.09 6.25 -2.31
N GLY A 47 0.68 5.10 -2.84
CA GLY A 47 1.60 4.08 -3.34
C GLY A 47 0.88 3.06 -4.19
N ALA A 48 1.60 2.49 -5.16
CA ALA A 48 1.12 1.41 -6.00
C ALA A 48 2.22 0.38 -6.21
N ASN A 49 1.87 -0.90 -6.14
CA ASN A 49 2.76 -2.00 -6.47
C ASN A 49 2.11 -2.86 -7.55
N TYR A 50 2.92 -3.26 -8.52
CA TYR A 50 2.50 -4.06 -9.66
C TYR A 50 3.16 -5.43 -9.56
N PHE A 51 2.36 -6.48 -9.68
CA PHE A 51 2.82 -7.86 -9.59
C PHE A 51 2.33 -8.63 -10.80
N THR A 52 3.18 -9.50 -11.32
CA THR A 52 2.81 -10.47 -12.34
C THR A 52 2.86 -11.85 -11.71
N VAL A 53 1.72 -12.53 -11.70
CA VAL A 53 1.61 -13.93 -11.27
C VAL A 53 1.78 -14.79 -12.51
N PRO A 54 2.90 -15.54 -12.64
CA PRO A 54 3.12 -16.38 -13.80
C PRO A 54 2.09 -17.52 -13.85
N SER A 55 1.70 -17.91 -15.06
CA SER A 55 1.01 -19.18 -15.27
C SER A 55 2.00 -20.32 -15.05
N LYS A 56 1.54 -21.36 -14.35
CA LYS A 56 2.28 -22.64 -14.26
C LYS A 56 2.42 -23.28 -15.63
#